data_AF-A0A533Y9D8-F1
#
_entry.id   AF-A0A533Y9D8-F1
#
_cell.length_a   1.000
_cell.length_b   1.000
_cell.length_c   1.000
_cell.angle_alpha   90.00
_cell.angle_beta   90.00
_cell.angle_gamma   90.00
#
_symmetry.space_group_name_H-M   'P 1'
#
loop_
_entity.id
_entity.type
_entity.pdbx_description
1 polymer ?
#
loop_
_entity_poly.entity_id
_entity_poly.type
_entity_poly.pdbx_seq_one_letter_code
_entity_poly.pdbx_strand_id
1 'polypeptide(L)'
;MNIKIIIAPIAIHWLLTLSGCSIMMALNGTPEPNFDVIKVGATREEVEFELGKPASSQEMSDGKKVDSYKYEVGNSPNPGRASIYGYYDLITIGLAEPIFTIVELVQGDDEETQIVYGPDDRVLEIHGYTPPPVSAELKAAEEAQEQYKRKRPTPKTTASEPPSPESK
;
A
#
# COMPACT_ATOMS: atom_id res chain seq x y z
N MET A 1 -43.07 15.95 -21.60
CA MET A 1 -41.79 16.14 -20.88
C MET A 1 -40.77 15.23 -21.53
N ASN A 2 -39.74 15.80 -22.15
CA ASN A 2 -38.78 15.02 -22.93
C ASN A 2 -37.95 14.15 -21.99
N ILE A 3 -38.16 12.84 -22.02
CA ILE A 3 -37.43 11.83 -21.23
C ILE A 3 -35.90 12.06 -21.27
N LYS A 4 -35.37 12.52 -22.41
CA LYS A 4 -33.95 12.88 -22.60
C LYS A 4 -33.44 13.98 -21.64
N ILE A 5 -34.29 14.93 -21.27
CA ILE A 5 -33.95 16.05 -20.38
C ILE A 5 -33.82 15.57 -18.93
N ILE A 6 -34.46 14.45 -18.57
CA ILE A 6 -34.39 13.87 -17.23
C ILE A 6 -33.26 12.83 -17.13
N ILE A 7 -33.03 12.03 -18.18
CA ILE A 7 -32.00 10.97 -18.17
C ILE A 7 -30.56 11.55 -18.13
N ALA A 8 -30.29 12.62 -18.90
CA ALA A 8 -28.95 13.20 -18.98
C ALA A 8 -28.36 13.67 -17.63
N PRO A 9 -29.08 14.46 -16.80
CA PRO A 9 -28.54 14.89 -15.50
C PRO A 9 -28.42 13.73 -14.51
N ILE A 10 -29.30 12.73 -14.57
CA ILE A 10 -29.20 11.53 -13.73
C ILE A 10 -27.95 10.73 -14.10
N ALA A 11 -27.70 10.50 -15.39
CA ALA A 11 -26.52 9.78 -15.85
C ALA A 11 -25.21 10.51 -15.49
N ILE A 12 -25.18 11.84 -15.63
CA ILE A 12 -24.04 12.67 -15.23
C ILE A 12 -23.82 12.62 -13.71
N HIS A 13 -24.88 12.67 -12.92
CA HIS A 13 -24.78 12.58 -11.46
C HIS A 13 -24.20 11.24 -11.02
N TRP A 14 -24.67 10.14 -11.61
CA TRP A 14 -24.14 8.80 -11.32
C TRP A 14 -22.67 8.66 -11.73
N LEU A 15 -22.28 9.21 -12.89
CA LEU A 15 -20.88 9.22 -13.35
C LEU A 15 -19.96 9.97 -12.37
N LEU A 16 -20.40 11.11 -11.85
CA LEU A 16 -19.64 11.92 -10.87
C LEU A 16 -19.57 11.27 -9.48
N THR A 17 -20.57 10.50 -9.07
CA THR A 17 -20.56 9.82 -7.76
C THR A 17 -19.74 8.53 -7.75
N LEU A 18 -19.51 7.94 -8.92
CA LEU A 18 -18.73 6.69 -9.07
C LEU A 18 -17.27 6.94 -9.47
N SER A 19 -16.88 8.18 -9.75
CA SER A 19 -15.49 8.53 -10.04
C SER A 19 -14.62 8.54 -8.78
N GLY A 20 -13.43 7.97 -8.85
CA GLY A 20 -12.42 8.00 -7.80
C GLY A 20 -12.36 6.75 -6.91
N CYS A 21 -13.10 5.69 -7.25
CA CYS A 21 -13.00 4.40 -6.56
C CYS A 21 -11.59 3.82 -6.71
N SER A 22 -11.05 3.87 -7.92
CA SER A 22 -9.71 3.33 -8.20
C SER A 22 -8.60 4.08 -7.43
N ILE A 23 -8.73 5.41 -7.33
CA ILE A 23 -7.81 6.28 -6.59
C ILE A 23 -7.84 5.94 -5.10
N MET A 24 -9.04 5.76 -4.54
CA MET A 24 -9.22 5.45 -3.12
C MET A 24 -8.67 4.07 -2.77
N MET A 25 -8.85 3.07 -3.64
CA MET A 25 -8.27 1.74 -3.45
C MET A 25 -6.75 1.79 -3.51
N ALA A 26 -6.18 2.49 -4.51
CA ALA A 26 -4.73 2.64 -4.63
C ALA A 26 -4.10 3.37 -3.44
N LEU A 27 -4.82 4.27 -2.77
CA LEU A 27 -4.34 4.97 -1.57
C LEU A 27 -4.53 4.19 -0.27
N ASN A 28 -5.46 3.24 -0.22
CA ASN A 28 -5.83 2.50 0.99
C ASN A 28 -5.56 0.98 0.87
N GLY A 29 -4.65 0.58 -0.01
CA GLY A 29 -4.21 -0.81 -0.09
C GLY A 29 -3.60 -1.33 1.23
N THR A 30 -3.23 -2.60 1.27
CA THR A 30 -2.64 -3.25 2.44
C THR A 30 -1.11 -3.05 2.46
N PRO A 31 -0.54 -2.40 3.49
CA PRO A 31 0.90 -2.27 3.61
C PRO A 31 1.58 -3.65 3.64
N GLU A 32 2.65 -3.80 2.86
CA GLU A 32 3.44 -5.03 2.87
C GLU A 32 4.20 -5.19 4.19
N PRO A 33 4.24 -6.40 4.78
CA PRO A 33 5.00 -6.64 5.99
C PRO A 33 6.50 -6.40 5.82
N ASN A 34 7.18 -6.01 6.90
CA ASN A 34 8.63 -5.91 6.88
C ASN A 34 9.30 -7.26 7.13
N PHE A 35 9.65 -7.95 6.04
CA PHE A 35 10.32 -9.26 6.09
C PHE A 35 11.75 -9.22 6.66
N ASP A 36 12.40 -8.05 6.75
CA ASP A 36 13.74 -7.95 7.35
C ASP A 36 13.74 -8.10 8.89
N VAL A 37 12.57 -7.88 9.51
CA VAL A 37 12.32 -8.07 10.94
C VAL A 37 11.98 -9.53 11.25
N ILE A 38 11.27 -10.20 10.34
CA ILE A 38 10.81 -11.58 10.48
C ILE A 38 11.93 -12.54 10.08
N LYS A 39 12.85 -12.79 11.02
CA LYS A 39 14.01 -13.66 10.83
C LYS A 39 14.22 -14.59 12.01
N VAL A 40 15.05 -15.62 11.81
CA VAL A 40 15.46 -16.54 12.88
C VAL A 40 16.01 -15.75 14.07
N GLY A 41 15.46 -16.02 15.25
CA GLY A 41 15.78 -15.35 16.51
C GLY A 41 14.89 -14.16 16.87
N ALA A 42 14.04 -13.66 15.97
CA ALA A 42 13.06 -12.62 16.29
C ALA A 42 12.08 -13.10 17.36
N THR A 43 11.54 -12.17 18.17
CA THR A 43 10.51 -12.51 19.15
C THR A 43 9.16 -12.67 18.47
N ARG A 44 8.29 -13.48 19.08
CA ARG A 44 6.89 -13.61 18.65
C ARG A 44 6.14 -12.28 18.61
N GLU A 45 6.46 -11.36 19.52
CA GLU A 45 5.88 -10.01 19.56
C GLU A 45 6.32 -9.16 18.35
N GLU A 46 7.59 -9.24 17.95
CA GLU A 46 8.11 -8.55 16.74
C GLU A 46 7.42 -9.07 15.48
N VAL A 47 7.21 -10.38 15.40
CA VAL A 47 6.49 -11.00 14.27
C VAL A 47 5.02 -10.60 14.27
N GLU A 48 4.34 -10.63 15.41
CA GLU A 48 2.93 -10.24 15.53
C GLU A 48 2.72 -8.73 15.28
N PHE A 49 3.74 -7.91 15.53
CA PHE A 49 3.70 -6.48 15.21
C PHE A 49 3.67 -6.24 13.69
N GLU A 50 4.44 -7.03 12.93
CA GLU A 50 4.55 -6.90 11.47
C GLU A 50 3.45 -7.66 10.71
N LEU A 51 3.14 -8.90 11.12
CA LEU A 51 2.18 -9.77 10.44
C LEU A 51 0.77 -9.76 11.06
N GLY A 52 0.60 -9.07 12.17
CA GLY A 52 -0.63 -9.16 12.96
C GLY A 52 -0.75 -10.47 13.73
N LYS A 53 -1.96 -10.76 14.20
CA LYS A 53 -2.21 -11.98 14.98
C LYS A 53 -2.20 -13.23 14.10
N PRO A 54 -1.72 -14.38 14.61
CA PRO A 54 -1.72 -15.60 13.84
C PRO A 54 -3.15 -16.06 13.54
N ALA A 55 -3.36 -16.55 12.33
CA ALA A 55 -4.60 -17.17 11.87
C ALA A 55 -4.85 -18.52 12.55
N SER A 56 -3.78 -19.24 12.89
CA SER A 56 -3.81 -20.49 13.64
C SER A 56 -2.55 -20.65 14.48
N SER A 57 -2.68 -21.33 15.60
CA SER A 57 -1.59 -21.61 16.53
C SER A 57 -1.70 -23.04 17.04
N GLN A 58 -0.63 -23.82 16.91
CA GLN A 58 -0.56 -25.23 17.30
C GLN A 58 0.65 -25.45 18.22
N GLU A 59 0.42 -26.08 19.37
CA GLU A 59 1.50 -26.52 20.26
C GLU A 59 1.97 -27.92 19.84
N MET A 60 3.27 -28.09 19.66
CA MET A 60 3.89 -29.39 19.40
C MET A 60 4.31 -30.07 20.70
N SER A 61 4.41 -31.41 20.66
CA SER A 61 4.83 -32.25 21.80
C SER A 61 6.18 -31.88 22.41
N ASP A 62 7.04 -31.23 21.63
CA ASP A 62 8.42 -30.90 22.01
C ASP A 62 8.53 -29.52 22.69
N GLY A 63 7.40 -28.89 23.05
CA GLY A 63 7.35 -27.54 23.63
C GLY A 63 7.58 -26.42 22.61
N LYS A 64 7.61 -26.78 21.31
CA LYS A 64 7.62 -25.82 20.20
C LYS A 64 6.21 -25.38 19.87
N LYS A 65 6.08 -24.22 19.26
CA LYS A 65 4.80 -23.66 18.84
C LYS A 65 4.85 -23.31 17.36
N VAL A 66 3.81 -23.64 16.60
CA VAL A 66 3.71 -23.33 15.18
C VAL A 66 2.54 -22.40 14.98
N ASP A 67 2.84 -21.19 14.52
CA ASP A 67 1.84 -20.18 14.19
C ASP A 67 1.79 -19.96 12.68
N SER A 68 0.59 -19.90 12.13
CA SER A 68 0.34 -19.54 10.74
C SER A 68 -0.13 -18.09 10.67
N TYR A 69 0.51 -17.31 9.80
CA TYR A 69 0.21 -15.90 9.54
C TYR A 69 -0.25 -15.73 8.10
N LYS A 70 -1.30 -14.93 7.90
CA LYS A 70 -1.86 -14.61 6.58
C LYS A 70 -1.78 -13.12 6.36
N TYR A 71 -1.31 -12.72 5.18
CA TYR A 71 -1.13 -11.32 4.81
C TYR A 71 -1.23 -11.16 3.29
N GLU A 72 -1.53 -9.94 2.85
CA GLU A 72 -1.68 -9.59 1.44
C GLU A 72 -0.40 -8.89 0.95
N VAL A 73 0.12 -9.30 -0.22
CA VAL A 73 1.32 -8.73 -0.85
C VAL A 73 0.95 -8.14 -2.21
N GLY A 74 1.63 -7.10 -2.67
CA GLY A 74 1.44 -6.56 -4.04
C GLY A 74 0.31 -5.53 -4.18
N ASN A 75 -0.40 -5.22 -3.09
CA ASN A 75 -1.42 -4.19 -3.02
C ASN A 75 -1.08 -3.07 -2.01
N SER A 76 0.19 -2.70 -1.89
CA SER A 76 0.58 -1.61 -1.00
C SER A 76 0.00 -0.24 -1.42
N PRO A 77 -0.32 0.64 -0.44
CA PRO A 77 -0.70 2.02 -0.71
C PRO A 77 0.30 2.72 -1.62
N ASN A 78 -0.16 3.19 -2.77
CA ASN A 78 0.70 3.76 -3.79
C ASN A 78 0.14 5.10 -4.30
N PRO A 79 0.60 6.24 -3.74
CA PRO A 79 0.21 7.57 -4.20
C PRO A 79 0.56 7.85 -5.67
N GLY A 80 1.62 7.21 -6.19
CA GLY A 80 2.00 7.32 -7.61
C GLY A 80 0.98 6.66 -8.53
N ARG A 81 0.56 5.43 -8.21
CA ARG A 81 -0.51 4.69 -8.90
C ARG A 81 -1.83 5.48 -8.85
N ALA A 82 -2.21 5.97 -7.67
CA ALA A 82 -3.39 6.81 -7.47
C ALA A 82 -3.35 8.11 -8.29
N SER A 83 -2.18 8.76 -8.39
CA SER A 83 -2.00 9.97 -9.19
C SER A 83 -2.18 9.70 -10.69
N ILE A 84 -1.67 8.56 -11.18
CA ILE A 84 -1.86 8.14 -12.56
C ILE A 84 -3.34 7.91 -12.85
N TYR A 85 -4.06 7.20 -11.97
CA TYR A 85 -5.51 7.02 -12.13
C TYR A 85 -6.25 8.35 -12.14
N GLY A 86 -5.97 9.26 -11.20
CA GLY A 86 -6.58 10.58 -11.18
C GLY A 86 -6.31 11.39 -12.46
N TYR A 87 -5.10 11.30 -13.02
CA TYR A 87 -4.79 11.94 -14.31
C TYR A 87 -5.64 11.36 -15.45
N TYR A 88 -5.71 10.02 -15.54
CA TYR A 88 -6.51 9.36 -16.56
C TYR A 88 -8.01 9.61 -16.38
N ASP A 89 -8.48 9.69 -15.15
CA ASP A 89 -9.88 9.96 -14.84
C ASP A 89 -10.30 11.35 -15.31
N LEU A 90 -9.43 12.36 -15.14
CA LEU A 90 -9.66 13.72 -15.65
C LEU A 90 -9.70 13.80 -17.18
N ILE A 91 -8.76 13.14 -17.87
CA ILE A 91 -8.69 13.22 -19.35
C ILE A 91 -9.75 12.35 -20.03
N THR A 92 -10.22 11.29 -19.36
CA THR A 92 -11.27 10.39 -19.86
C THR A 92 -12.66 10.73 -19.33
N ILE A 93 -12.78 11.72 -18.44
CA ILE A 93 -14.03 12.15 -17.79
C ILE A 93 -14.73 10.95 -17.13
N GLY A 94 -14.05 10.22 -16.24
CA GLY A 94 -14.70 9.08 -15.54
C GLY A 94 -14.63 7.75 -16.28
N LEU A 95 -14.33 7.73 -17.58
CA LEU A 95 -14.52 6.51 -18.40
C LEU A 95 -13.47 5.43 -18.13
N ALA A 96 -12.30 5.77 -17.59
CA ALA A 96 -11.27 4.80 -17.24
C ALA A 96 -11.52 4.08 -15.90
N GLU A 97 -12.37 4.64 -15.03
CA GLU A 97 -12.62 4.12 -13.68
C GLU A 97 -13.06 2.65 -13.64
N PRO A 98 -13.96 2.14 -14.50
CA PRO A 98 -14.33 0.72 -14.47
C PRO A 98 -13.14 -0.21 -14.72
N ILE A 99 -12.20 0.20 -15.57
CA ILE A 99 -11.01 -0.60 -15.89
C ILE A 99 -10.06 -0.60 -14.69
N PHE A 100 -9.71 0.58 -14.17
CA PHE A 100 -8.80 0.67 -13.02
C PHE A 100 -9.39 0.09 -11.74
N THR A 101 -10.70 0.19 -11.55
CA THR A 101 -11.40 -0.45 -10.43
C THR A 101 -11.24 -1.96 -10.49
N ILE A 102 -11.40 -2.58 -11.67
CA ILE A 102 -11.17 -4.02 -11.82
C ILE A 102 -9.71 -4.36 -11.55
N VAL A 103 -8.77 -3.56 -12.03
CA VAL A 103 -7.33 -3.76 -11.79
C VAL A 103 -7.03 -3.77 -10.30
N GLU A 104 -7.52 -2.79 -9.54
CA GLU A 104 -7.31 -2.74 -8.08
C GLU A 104 -8.05 -3.88 -7.34
N LEU A 105 -9.23 -4.30 -7.81
CA LEU A 105 -9.98 -5.39 -7.18
C LEU A 105 -9.30 -6.76 -7.32
N VAL A 106 -8.48 -6.94 -8.34
CA VAL A 106 -7.70 -8.17 -8.56
C VAL A 106 -6.23 -7.99 -8.22
N GLN A 107 -5.86 -6.83 -7.67
CA GLN A 107 -4.50 -6.53 -7.25
C GLN A 107 -4.28 -7.04 -5.83
N GLY A 108 -3.15 -7.70 -5.63
CA GLY A 108 -2.80 -8.31 -4.37
C GLY A 108 -2.90 -9.83 -4.44
N ASP A 109 -1.97 -10.49 -3.76
CA ASP A 109 -1.96 -11.93 -3.57
C ASP A 109 -1.97 -12.24 -2.07
N ASP A 110 -2.91 -13.08 -1.64
CA ASP A 110 -2.98 -13.58 -0.27
C ASP A 110 -1.91 -14.65 -0.06
N GLU A 111 -0.96 -14.37 0.83
CA GLU A 111 0.15 -15.26 1.16
C GLU A 111 0.02 -15.78 2.60
N GLU A 112 0.59 -16.97 2.82
CA GLU A 112 0.62 -17.62 4.14
C GLU A 112 2.06 -18.01 4.51
N THR A 113 2.46 -17.69 5.74
CA THR A 113 3.77 -18.07 6.30
C THR A 113 3.58 -18.76 7.63
N GLN A 114 4.23 -19.90 7.78
CA GLN A 114 4.24 -20.66 9.03
C GLN A 114 5.56 -20.44 9.75
N ILE A 115 5.48 -20.06 11.01
CA ILE A 115 6.63 -19.74 11.84
C ILE A 115 6.66 -20.71 13.01
N VAL A 116 7.81 -21.38 13.17
CA VAL A 116 8.05 -22.29 14.28
C VAL A 116 8.80 -21.54 15.36
N TYR A 117 8.18 -21.41 16.52
CA TYR A 117 8.76 -20.82 17.72
C TYR A 117 9.35 -21.88 18.65
N GLY A 118 10.46 -21.52 19.28
CA GLY A 118 11.05 -22.27 20.39
C GLY A 118 10.29 -22.06 21.71
N PRO A 119 10.68 -22.80 22.76
CA PRO A 119 10.10 -22.66 24.11
C PRO A 119 10.27 -21.27 24.73
N ASP A 120 11.16 -20.44 24.18
CA ASP A 120 11.45 -19.07 24.56
C ASP A 120 10.68 -18.03 23.73
N ASP A 121 9.66 -18.46 22.97
CA ASP A 121 8.86 -17.61 22.06
C ASP A 121 9.70 -16.87 21.01
N ARG A 122 10.81 -17.47 20.57
CA ARG A 122 11.66 -16.96 19.49
C ARG A 122 11.58 -17.81 18.24
N VAL A 123 11.68 -17.16 17.09
CA VAL A 123 11.62 -17.80 15.77
C VAL A 123 12.80 -18.77 15.62
N LEU A 124 12.51 -20.03 15.35
CA LEU A 124 13.49 -21.06 14.99
C LEU A 124 13.53 -21.27 13.47
N GLU A 125 12.36 -21.39 12.85
CA GLU A 125 12.21 -21.67 11.43
C GLU A 125 11.05 -20.89 10.83
N ILE A 126 11.18 -20.53 9.55
CA ILE A 126 10.17 -19.83 8.77
C ILE A 126 9.93 -20.67 7.52
N HIS A 127 8.67 -21.02 7.27
CA HIS A 127 8.22 -21.83 6.14
C HIS A 127 7.15 -21.06 5.37
N GLY A 128 7.15 -21.16 4.04
CA GLY A 128 6.18 -20.50 3.17
C GLY A 128 6.81 -19.39 2.33
N TYR A 129 6.07 -18.31 2.12
CA TYR A 129 6.53 -17.19 1.29
C TYR A 129 7.69 -16.45 1.95
N THR A 130 8.77 -16.24 1.19
CA THR A 130 9.84 -15.31 1.51
C THR A 130 10.10 -14.50 0.25
N PRO A 131 9.97 -13.17 0.28
CA PRO A 131 10.17 -12.39 -0.93
C PRO A 131 11.59 -12.60 -1.46
N PRO A 132 11.76 -12.67 -2.79
CA PRO A 132 13.08 -12.77 -3.38
C PRO A 132 13.92 -11.55 -2.96
N PRO A 133 15.23 -11.74 -2.72
CA PRO A 133 16.09 -10.62 -2.35
C PRO A 133 16.05 -9.56 -3.45
N VAL A 134 15.85 -8.29 -3.06
CA VAL A 134 15.88 -7.16 -3.99
C VAL A 134 17.18 -7.22 -4.81
N SER A 135 17.06 -7.20 -6.13
CA SER A 135 18.20 -7.33 -7.03
C SER A 135 19.23 -6.22 -6.77
N ALA A 136 20.51 -6.50 -7.00
CA ALA A 136 21.57 -5.51 -6.81
C ALA A 136 21.33 -4.23 -7.62
N GLU A 137 20.71 -4.36 -8.79
CA GLU A 137 20.34 -3.24 -9.66
C GLU A 137 19.25 -2.36 -9.02
N LEU A 138 18.22 -2.96 -8.44
CA LEU A 138 17.16 -2.22 -7.76
C LEU A 138 17.68 -1.52 -6.51
N LYS A 139 18.54 -2.17 -5.72
CA LYS A 139 19.21 -1.53 -4.57
C LYS A 139 20.06 -0.33 -5.01
N ALA A 140 20.86 -0.50 -6.05
CA ALA A 140 21.67 0.60 -6.60
C ALA A 140 20.80 1.74 -7.15
N ALA A 141 19.65 1.43 -7.77
CA ALA A 141 18.71 2.44 -8.24
C ALA A 141 18.05 3.20 -7.08
N GLU A 142 17.67 2.50 -6.01
CA GLU A 142 17.08 3.11 -4.80
C GLU A 142 18.09 4.03 -4.09
N GLU A 143 19.32 3.57 -3.88
CA GLU A 143 20.41 4.38 -3.32
C GLU A 143 20.70 5.62 -4.17
N ALA A 144 20.73 5.49 -5.49
CA ALA A 144 20.91 6.61 -6.40
C ALA A 144 19.77 7.63 -6.29
N GLN A 145 18.53 7.17 -6.13
CA GLN A 145 17.37 8.05 -5.91
C GLN A 145 17.41 8.73 -4.54
N GLU A 146 17.81 8.04 -3.48
CA GLU A 146 17.98 8.64 -2.15
C GLU A 146 19.04 9.75 -2.17
N GLN A 147 20.18 9.50 -2.82
CA GLN A 147 21.22 10.52 -2.99
C GLN A 147 20.72 11.74 -3.77
N TYR A 148 19.86 11.54 -4.78
CA TYR A 148 19.24 12.64 -5.51
C TYR A 148 18.23 13.41 -4.66
N LYS A 149 17.36 12.72 -3.90
CA LYS A 149 16.39 13.35 -2.98
C LYS A 149 17.09 14.20 -1.92
N ARG A 150 18.19 13.71 -1.33
CA ARG A 150 19.00 14.49 -0.37
C ARG A 150 19.63 15.75 -0.97
N LYS A 151 19.93 15.75 -2.27
CA LYS A 151 20.54 16.90 -2.97
C LYS A 151 19.51 17.92 -3.47
N ARG A 152 18.21 17.62 -3.41
CA ARG A 152 17.16 18.56 -3.83
C ARG A 152 17.00 19.66 -2.76
N PRO A 153 17.27 20.94 -3.08
CA PRO A 153 17.00 22.02 -2.13
C PRO A 153 15.50 22.10 -1.85
N THR A 154 15.12 22.25 -0.58
CA THR A 154 13.73 22.45 -0.15
C THR A 154 13.15 23.63 -0.91
N PRO A 155 11.95 23.52 -1.51
CA PRO A 155 11.29 24.68 -2.11
C PRO A 155 11.13 25.72 -1.01
N LYS A 156 11.74 26.90 -1.18
CA LYS A 156 11.41 28.04 -0.33
C LYS A 156 9.93 28.33 -0.54
N THR A 157 9.12 28.07 0.48
CA THR A 157 7.78 28.64 0.61
C THR A 157 7.94 30.16 0.58
N THR A 158 7.84 30.77 -0.60
CA THR A 158 7.59 32.20 -0.72
C THR A 158 6.14 32.39 -0.31
N ALA A 159 5.91 32.44 1.00
CA ALA A 159 4.70 33.04 1.54
C ALA A 159 4.68 34.48 1.02
N SER A 160 3.72 34.79 0.15
CA SER A 160 3.42 36.15 -0.25
C SER A 160 3.07 36.96 0.99
N GLU A 161 4.01 37.75 1.47
CA GLU A 161 3.80 38.77 2.50
C GLU A 161 2.79 39.79 1.95
N PRO A 162 1.64 40.02 2.63
CA PRO A 162 0.68 41.01 2.16
C PRO A 162 1.30 42.42 2.29
N PRO A 163 1.08 43.32 1.32
CA PRO A 163 1.68 44.65 1.37
C PRO A 163 1.16 45.43 2.59
N SER A 164 2.10 45.92 3.39
CA SER A 164 1.89 46.85 4.50
C SER A 164 1.22 48.14 4.01
N PRO A 165 0.24 48.71 4.76
CA PRO A 165 -0.39 49.97 4.36
C PRO A 165 0.62 51.12 4.49
N GLU A 166 0.90 51.79 3.37
CA GLU A 166 1.72 52.99 3.34
C GLU A 166 0.97 54.16 4.00
N SER A 167 1.55 54.70 5.06
CA SER A 167 1.10 55.94 5.69
C SER A 167 1.76 57.15 5.02
N LYS A 168 0.98 57.96 4.29
CA LYS A 168 1.07 59.43 4.27
C LYS A 168 -0.05 60.07 3.46
#